data_AF-A0A6M5ZYF4-F1
#
_entry.id   AF-A0A6M5ZYF4-F1
#
_cell.length_a   1.000
_cell.length_b   1.000
_cell.length_c   1.000
_cell.angle_alpha   90.00
_cell.angle_beta   90.00
_cell.angle_gamma   90.00
#
_symmetry.space_group_name_H-M   'P 1'
#
loop_
_entity.id
_entity.type
_entity.pdbx_description
1 polymer ?
#
loop_
_entity_poly.entity_id
_entity_poly.type
_entity_poly.pdbx_seq_one_letter_code
_entity_poly.pdbx_strand_id
1 'polypeptide(L)' 'MAVKPDRLASSTPHTGAQRKEKRDIASKHLSHCIAVLEELVDTYDPDTEGPFSACHPRTGAASMKRQLENILKALKTAKV' A
#
# COMPACT_ATOMS: atom_id res chain seq x y z
N MET A 1 31.98 -8.53 23.59
CA MET A 1 30.53 -8.80 23.73
C MET A 1 29.93 -8.80 22.33
N ALA A 2 29.51 -9.96 21.81
CA ALA A 2 28.90 -10.07 20.49
C ALA A 2 27.42 -10.42 20.67
N VAL A 3 26.54 -9.45 20.47
CA VAL A 3 25.09 -9.67 20.47
C VAL A 3 24.74 -10.26 19.11
N LYS A 4 24.47 -11.57 19.06
CA LYS A 4 23.89 -12.21 17.88
C LYS A 4 22.44 -11.72 17.75
N PRO A 5 21.99 -11.26 16.57
CA PRO A 5 20.59 -10.93 16.38
C PRO A 5 19.75 -12.20 16.52
N ASP A 6 18.82 -12.10 17.45
CA ASP A 6 17.92 -13.11 17.92
C ASP A 6 17.11 -13.70 16.76
N ARG A 7 17.28 -15.01 16.52
CA ARG A 7 16.44 -15.79 15.61
C ARG A 7 15.06 -15.98 16.24
N LEU A 8 14.19 -15.00 16.14
CA LEU A 8 12.77 -15.16 16.48
C LEU A 8 11.86 -14.57 15.39
N ALA A 9 12.02 -15.04 14.16
CA ALA A 9 10.85 -15.24 13.31
C ALA A 9 10.41 -16.68 13.51
N SER A 10 9.62 -16.94 14.55
CA SER A 10 8.92 -18.21 14.70
C SER A 10 8.05 -18.40 13.46
N SER A 11 8.48 -19.24 12.52
CA SER A 11 7.68 -19.59 11.34
C SER A 11 6.57 -20.55 11.79
N THR A 12 5.59 -20.03 12.53
CA THR A 12 4.32 -20.73 12.68
C THR A 12 3.72 -20.85 11.29
N PRO A 13 3.41 -22.06 10.81
CA PRO A 13 2.77 -22.22 9.52
C PRO A 13 1.43 -21.49 9.57
N HIS A 14 1.32 -20.39 8.81
CA HIS A 14 0.05 -19.70 8.67
C HIS A 14 -0.95 -20.67 8.05
N THR A 15 -2.05 -20.94 8.75
CA THR A 15 -3.14 -21.74 8.19
C THR A 15 -3.78 -21.00 7.01
N GLY A 16 -4.52 -21.71 6.14
CA GLY A 16 -5.27 -21.07 5.05
C GLY A 16 -6.18 -19.94 5.55
N ALA A 17 -6.79 -20.14 6.73
CA ALA A 17 -7.62 -19.13 7.40
C ALA A 17 -6.83 -17.85 7.77
N GLN A 18 -5.62 -17.99 8.34
CA GLN A 18 -4.78 -16.82 8.67
C GLN A 18 -4.33 -16.07 7.42
N ARG A 19 -3.98 -16.79 6.33
CA ARG A 19 -3.59 -16.12 5.07
C ARG A 19 -4.77 -15.36 4.46
N LYS A 20 -5.97 -15.94 4.48
CA LYS A 20 -7.20 -15.27 4.05
C LYS A 20 -7.47 -14.01 4.86
N GLU A 21 -7.39 -14.08 6.18
CA GLU A 21 -7.56 -12.93 7.07
C GLU A 21 -6.56 -11.80 6.76
N LYS A 22 -5.26 -12.12 6.65
CA LYS A 22 -4.23 -11.14 6.29
C LYS A 22 -4.46 -10.52 4.91
N ARG A 23 -4.91 -11.31 3.93
CA ARG A 23 -5.27 -10.83 2.59
C ARG A 23 -6.44 -9.85 2.63
N ASP A 24 -7.47 -10.16 3.41
CA ASP A 24 -8.67 -9.32 3.53
C ASP A 24 -8.32 -8.00 4.23
N ILE A 25 -7.50 -8.05 5.29
CA ILE A 25 -6.94 -6.87 5.97
C ILE A 25 -6.10 -6.02 5.00
N ALA A 26 -5.18 -6.62 4.26
CA ALA A 26 -4.35 -5.92 3.29
C ALA A 26 -5.21 -5.24 2.20
N SER A 27 -6.25 -5.93 1.71
CA SER A 27 -7.18 -5.39 0.72
C SER A 27 -7.94 -4.16 1.24
N LYS A 28 -8.37 -4.19 2.50
CA LYS A 28 -9.03 -3.05 3.16
C LYS A 28 -8.09 -1.86 3.28
N HIS A 29 -6.85 -2.08 3.75
CA HIS A 29 -5.87 -1.00 3.89
C HIS A 29 -5.46 -0.38 2.56
N LEU A 30 -5.27 -1.19 1.51
CA LEU A 30 -4.96 -0.67 0.18
C LEU A 30 -6.10 0.15 -0.40
N SER A 31 -7.36 -0.30 -0.22
CA SER A 31 -8.53 0.47 -0.67
C SER A 31 -8.60 1.84 0.03
N HIS A 32 -8.37 1.86 1.34
CA HIS A 32 -8.31 3.11 2.11
C HIS A 32 -7.14 4.01 1.68
N CYS A 33 -5.96 3.43 1.44
CA CYS A 33 -4.78 4.18 1.01
C CYS A 33 -4.98 4.83 -0.36
N ILE A 34 -5.65 4.16 -1.31
CA ILE A 34 -5.99 4.74 -2.61
C ILE A 34 -6.90 5.96 -2.42
N ALA A 35 -7.97 5.83 -1.64
CA ALA A 35 -8.92 6.93 -1.39
C ALA A 35 -8.23 8.15 -0.77
N VAL A 36 -7.43 7.95 0.29
CA VAL A 36 -6.71 9.05 0.96
C VAL A 36 -5.66 9.69 0.03
N LEU A 37 -5.03 8.91 -0.86
CA LEU A 37 -4.09 9.45 -1.84
C LEU A 37 -4.81 10.32 -2.88
N GLU A 38 -6.01 9.92 -3.32
CA GLU A 38 -6.85 10.73 -4.21
C GLU A 38 -7.27 12.03 -3.54
N GLU A 39 -7.80 11.95 -2.32
CA GLU A 39 -8.18 13.13 -1.52
C GLU A 39 -7.00 14.10 -1.35
N LEU A 40 -5.80 13.59 -1.04
CA LEU A 40 -4.59 14.40 -0.94
C LEU A 40 -4.26 15.08 -2.26
N VAL A 41 -4.34 14.36 -3.38
CA VAL A 41 -4.02 14.93 -4.70
C VAL A 41 -5.02 16.01 -5.08
N ASP A 42 -6.29 15.82 -4.75
CA ASP A 42 -7.36 16.80 -5.00
C ASP A 42 -7.21 18.06 -4.15
N THR A 43 -6.45 18.03 -3.04
CA THR A 43 -6.12 19.25 -2.28
C THR A 43 -5.14 20.17 -3.01
N TYR A 44 -4.40 19.66 -3.99
CA TYR A 44 -3.40 20.45 -4.72
C TYR A 44 -4.02 21.19 -5.90
N ASP A 45 -3.93 22.51 -5.88
CA ASP A 45 -4.45 23.37 -6.93
C ASP A 45 -3.29 23.81 -7.86
N PRO A 46 -3.21 23.27 -9.09
CA PRO A 46 -2.13 23.61 -10.02
C PRO A 46 -2.13 25.09 -10.42
N ASP A 47 -3.30 25.73 -10.39
CA ASP A 47 -3.48 27.09 -10.86
C ASP A 47 -3.00 28.12 -9.83
N THR A 48 -2.89 27.72 -8.56
CA THR A 48 -2.43 28.59 -7.46
C THR A 48 -1.06 28.19 -6.89
N GLU A 49 -0.67 26.92 -6.96
CA GLU A 49 0.57 26.42 -6.33
C GLU A 49 1.80 26.42 -7.27
N GLY A 50 1.59 26.66 -8.57
CA GLY A 50 2.67 26.65 -9.56
C GLY A 50 3.19 25.24 -9.89
N PRO A 51 4.32 25.12 -10.59
CA PRO A 51 4.82 23.83 -11.06
C PRO A 51 5.34 22.96 -9.91
N PHE A 52 4.78 21.76 -9.79
CA PHE A 52 5.19 20.77 -8.79
C PHE A 52 6.57 20.16 -9.10
N SER A 53 7.38 19.95 -8.06
CA SER A 53 8.66 19.26 -8.20
C SER A 53 8.49 17.77 -8.51
N ALA A 54 9.57 17.14 -8.99
CA ALA A 54 9.59 15.70 -9.29
C ALA A 54 9.29 14.82 -8.05
N CYS A 55 9.57 15.33 -6.85
CA CYS A 55 9.34 14.64 -5.58
C CYS A 55 7.98 14.99 -4.94
N HIS A 56 7.16 15.80 -5.60
CA HIS A 56 5.86 16.20 -5.07
C HIS A 56 4.88 15.02 -5.05
N PRO A 57 4.01 14.87 -4.03
CA PRO A 57 3.07 13.75 -3.96
C PRO A 57 2.16 13.61 -5.17
N ARG A 58 1.75 14.73 -5.78
CA ARG A 58 1.02 14.75 -7.06
C ARG A 58 1.84 14.18 -8.22
N THR A 59 3.15 14.43 -8.22
CA THR A 59 4.07 13.96 -9.25
C THR A 59 4.29 12.46 -9.07
N GLY A 60 3.64 11.67 -9.93
CA GLY A 60 3.67 10.20 -9.86
C GLY A 60 2.50 9.57 -9.09
N ALA A 61 1.57 10.36 -8.53
CA ALA A 61 0.37 9.85 -7.87
C ALA A 61 -0.43 8.88 -8.76
N ALA A 62 -0.61 9.21 -10.04
CA ALA A 62 -1.32 8.34 -10.99
C ALA A 62 -0.62 6.99 -11.19
N SER A 63 0.71 6.98 -11.25
CA SER A 63 1.51 5.75 -11.38
C SER A 63 1.40 4.91 -10.11
N MET A 64 1.54 5.53 -8.94
CA MET A 64 1.43 4.87 -7.65
C MET A 64 0.03 4.32 -7.40
N LYS A 65 -1.03 5.09 -7.70
CA LYS A 65 -2.43 4.64 -7.66
C LYS A 65 -2.62 3.39 -8.51
N ARG A 66 -2.17 3.40 -9.77
CA ARG A 66 -2.26 2.25 -10.67
C ARG A 66 -1.55 1.00 -10.11
N GLN A 67 -0.39 1.17 -9.48
CA GLN A 67 0.32 0.07 -8.83
C GLN A 67 -0.48 -0.50 -7.64
N LEU A 68 -1.05 0.36 -6.79
CA LEU A 68 -1.88 -0.04 -5.65
C LEU A 68 -3.16 -0.76 -6.10
N GLU A 69 -3.83 -0.27 -7.15
CA GLU A 69 -5.01 -0.91 -7.75
C GLU A 69 -4.69 -2.30 -8.31
N ASN A 70 -3.53 -2.46 -8.96
CA ASN A 70 -3.09 -3.76 -9.46
C ASN A 70 -2.87 -4.76 -8.32
N ILE A 71 -2.24 -4.33 -7.22
CA ILE A 71 -2.04 -5.17 -6.03
C ILE A 71 -3.39 -5.52 -5.40
N LEU A 72 -4.28 -4.53 -5.23
CA LEU A 72 -5.62 -4.75 -4.69
C LEU A 72 -6.42 -5.75 -5.53
N LYS A 73 -6.35 -5.64 -6.86
CA LYS A 73 -6.95 -6.60 -7.79
C LYS A 73 -6.35 -8.00 -7.59
N ALA A 74 -5.02 -8.10 -7.54
CA ALA A 74 -4.34 -9.37 -7.31
C ALA A 74 -4.81 -10.04 -5.99
N LEU A 75 -4.87 -9.27 -4.90
CA LEU A 75 -5.36 -9.76 -3.60
C LEU A 75 -6.81 -10.25 -3.67
N LYS A 76 -7.71 -9.50 -4.33
CA LYS A 76 -9.11 -9.91 -4.50
C LYS A 76 -9.27 -11.17 -5.35
N THR A 77 -8.40 -11.37 -6.35
CA THR A 77 -8.43 -12.53 -7.26
C THR A 77 -7.68 -13.76 -6.72
N ALA A 78 -6.78 -13.57 -5.75
CA ALA A 78 -5.95 -14.63 -5.23
C ALA A 78 -6.81 -15.67 -4.49
N LYS A 79 -6.72 -16.93 -4.93
CA LYS A 79 -7.28 -18.09 -4.23
C LYS A 79 -6.35 -18.47 -3.08
N VAL A 80 -6.57 -17.83 -1.92
CA VAL A 80 -5.79 -17.99 -0.68
C VAL A 80 -6.61 -18.73 0.35
#